data_AF-K1RPC3-F1
#
_entry.id   AF-K1RPC3-F1
#
_cell.length_a   1.000
_cell.length_b   1.000
_cell.length_c   1.000
_cell.angle_alpha   90.00
_cell.angle_beta   90.00
_cell.angle_gamma   90.00
#
_symmetry.space_group_name_H-M   'P 1'
#
loop_
_entity.id
_entity.type
_entity.pdbx_description
1 polymer ?
#
loop_
_entity_poly.entity_id
_entity_poly.type
_entity_poly.pdbx_seq_one_letter_code
_entity_poly.pdbx_strand_id
1 'polypeptide(L)'
;RDIAPEFGGMEAFQKVLEGAHARDMKVVMDLVVNHTSDEHEWFQKSRQRIDPYTDYYIWRPGKPDGKLPNNWDSFFEGKPGLSTRFGGNTICTCSP
;
A
#
# COMPACT_ATOMS: atom_id res chain seq x y z
N ARG A 1 -8.65 -7.44 5.74
CA ARG A 1 -8.09 -7.77 7.07
C ARG A 1 -8.14 -9.27 7.23
N ASP A 2 -7.16 -9.96 6.67
CA ASP A 2 -7.08 -11.42 6.61
C ASP A 2 -5.61 -11.83 6.49
N ILE A 3 -5.32 -13.11 6.59
CA ILE A 3 -4.01 -13.70 6.31
C ILE A 3 -4.02 -14.26 4.89
N ALA A 4 -2.92 -14.06 4.16
CA ALA A 4 -2.83 -14.50 2.77
C ALA A 4 -3.03 -16.04 2.67
N PRO A 5 -3.78 -16.54 1.67
CA PRO A 5 -4.08 -17.97 1.53
C PRO A 5 -2.85 -18.88 1.50
N GLU A 6 -1.74 -18.40 0.91
CA GLU A 6 -0.45 -19.09 0.86
C GLU A 6 0.18 -19.34 2.23
N PHE A 7 -0.23 -18.58 3.26
CA PHE A 7 0.16 -18.78 4.66
C PHE A 7 -0.88 -19.58 5.46
N GLY A 8 -1.94 -20.08 4.82
CA GLY A 8 -2.98 -20.90 5.45
C GLY A 8 -4.18 -20.13 6.01
N GLY A 9 -4.26 -18.81 5.77
CA GLY A 9 -5.41 -18.00 6.16
C GLY A 9 -5.59 -17.84 7.68
N MET A 10 -6.71 -17.22 8.05
CA MET A 10 -7.00 -16.89 9.45
C MET A 10 -7.06 -18.11 10.38
N GLU A 11 -7.56 -19.25 9.89
CA GLU A 11 -7.67 -20.47 10.69
C GLU A 11 -6.27 -21.00 11.09
N ALA A 12 -5.30 -20.98 10.17
CA ALA A 12 -3.94 -21.39 10.48
C ALA A 12 -3.30 -20.44 11.50
N PHE A 13 -3.49 -19.13 11.34
CA PHE A 13 -2.99 -18.14 12.29
C PHE A 13 -3.58 -18.33 13.70
N GLN A 14 -4.88 -18.59 13.81
CA GLN A 14 -5.56 -18.88 15.08
C GLN A 14 -4.90 -20.05 15.82
N LYS A 15 -4.58 -21.15 15.12
CA LYS A 15 -3.89 -22.32 15.70
C LYS A 15 -2.49 -21.97 16.22
N VAL A 16 -1.75 -21.15 15.48
CA VAL A 16 -0.41 -20.68 15.91
C VAL A 16 -0.53 -19.81 17.16
N LEU A 17 -1.49 -18.87 17.18
CA LEU A 17 -1.72 -17.97 18.30
C LEU A 17 -2.08 -18.72 19.58
N GLU A 18 -3.02 -19.66 19.50
CA GLU A 18 -3.42 -20.52 20.63
C GLU A 18 -2.25 -21.37 21.13
N GLY A 19 -1.49 -21.97 20.22
CA GLY A 19 -0.31 -22.76 20.56
C GLY A 19 0.79 -21.93 21.26
N ALA A 20 1.00 -20.69 20.83
CA ALA A 20 1.95 -19.78 21.47
C ALA A 20 1.51 -19.37 22.88
N HIS A 21 0.25 -18.96 23.04
CA HIS A 21 -0.28 -18.57 24.34
C HIS A 21 -0.32 -19.72 25.35
N ALA A 22 -0.62 -20.95 24.91
CA ALA A 22 -0.55 -22.14 25.76
C ALA A 22 0.87 -22.42 26.32
N ARG A 23 1.90 -21.83 25.72
CA ARG A 23 3.31 -21.94 26.13
C ARG A 23 3.83 -20.66 26.81
N ASP A 24 2.92 -19.78 27.22
CA ASP A 24 3.19 -18.45 27.79
C ASP A 24 4.07 -17.56 26.89
N MET A 25 4.05 -17.81 25.57
CA MET A 25 4.73 -16.98 24.59
C MET A 25 3.82 -15.80 24.19
N LYS A 26 4.44 -14.70 23.76
CA LYS A 26 3.73 -13.54 23.18
C LYS A 26 3.99 -13.48 21.68
N VAL A 27 2.95 -13.17 20.92
CA VAL A 27 3.03 -13.00 19.46
C VAL A 27 3.01 -11.50 19.15
N VAL A 28 4.03 -11.03 18.43
CA VAL A 28 4.12 -9.67 17.92
C VAL A 28 4.02 -9.74 16.40
N MET A 29 3.16 -8.91 15.81
CA MET A 29 2.99 -8.82 14.37
C MET A 29 3.56 -7.51 13.85
N ASP A 30 4.11 -7.56 12.64
CA ASP A 30 4.53 -6.36 11.93
C ASP A 30 3.32 -5.63 11.31
N LEU A 31 3.41 -4.31 11.23
CA LEU A 31 2.36 -3.46 10.68
C LEU A 31 2.97 -2.37 9.80
N VAL A 32 2.74 -2.46 8.49
CA VAL A 32 3.14 -1.44 7.53
C VAL A 32 1.99 -0.43 7.35
N VAL A 33 2.14 0.75 7.93
CA VAL A 33 1.12 1.83 7.86
C VAL A 33 1.37 2.86 6.76
N ASN A 34 2.60 2.92 6.23
CA ASN A 34 3.01 3.98 5.32
C ASN A 34 2.41 3.84 3.91
N HIS A 35 2.17 2.61 3.46
CA HIS A 35 1.69 2.32 2.11
C HIS A 35 0.86 1.04 2.09
N THR A 36 0.07 0.88 1.02
CA THR A 36 -0.68 -0.35 0.72
C THR A 36 -0.39 -0.79 -0.71
N SER A 37 -0.72 -2.03 -1.05
CA SER A 37 -0.75 -2.50 -2.44
C SER A 37 -1.66 -1.61 -3.31
N ASP A 38 -1.35 -1.51 -4.59
CA ASP A 38 -2.20 -0.89 -5.61
C ASP A 38 -3.46 -1.72 -5.88
N GLU A 39 -3.49 -3.00 -5.53
CA GLU A 39 -4.70 -3.82 -5.56
C GLU A 39 -5.63 -3.56 -4.37
N HIS A 40 -5.17 -2.82 -3.35
CA HIS A 40 -5.98 -2.52 -2.17
C HIS A 40 -7.21 -1.68 -2.53
N GLU A 41 -8.35 -2.00 -1.91
CA GLU A 41 -9.64 -1.35 -2.18
C GLU A 41 -9.56 0.19 -2.06
N TRP A 42 -8.82 0.69 -1.07
CA TRP A 42 -8.62 2.12 -0.89
C TRP A 42 -7.93 2.76 -2.09
N PHE A 43 -6.89 2.14 -2.64
CA PHE A 43 -6.18 2.66 -3.81
C PHE A 43 -7.10 2.66 -5.02
N GLN A 44 -7.83 1.55 -5.24
CA GLN A 44 -8.77 1.42 -6.34
C GLN A 44 -9.87 2.49 -6.30
N LYS A 45 -10.45 2.73 -5.11
CA LYS A 45 -11.48 3.77 -4.90
C LYS A 45 -10.91 5.18 -5.00
N SER A 46 -9.73 5.43 -4.44
CA SER A 46 -9.03 6.72 -4.53
C SER A 46 -8.70 7.09 -5.97
N ARG A 47 -8.19 6.12 -6.75
CA ARG A 47 -7.91 6.26 -8.19
C ARG A 47 -9.16 6.64 -8.99
N GLN A 48 -10.32 6.11 -8.60
CA GLN A 48 -11.61 6.42 -9.21
C GLN A 48 -12.27 7.69 -8.65
N ARG A 49 -11.62 8.40 -7.71
CA ARG A 49 -12.15 9.60 -7.04
C ARG A 49 -13.49 9.35 -6.35
N ILE A 50 -13.62 8.18 -5.71
CA ILE A 50 -14.81 7.80 -4.94
C ILE A 50 -14.67 8.29 -3.51
N ASP A 51 -15.59 9.14 -3.07
CA ASP A 51 -15.61 9.62 -1.68
C ASP A 51 -15.93 8.48 -0.68
N PRO A 52 -15.32 8.47 0.52
CA PRO A 52 -14.37 9.45 1.04
C PRO A 52 -12.88 9.14 0.69
N TYR A 53 -12.61 8.20 -0.21
CA TYR A 53 -11.27 7.66 -0.46
C TYR A 53 -10.40 8.53 -1.37
N THR A 54 -10.97 9.59 -1.96
CA THR A 54 -10.32 10.48 -2.92
C THR A 54 -8.93 10.95 -2.44
N ASP A 55 -8.82 11.33 -1.17
CA ASP A 55 -7.59 11.90 -0.59
C ASP A 55 -6.79 10.91 0.28
N TYR A 56 -7.06 9.60 0.19
CA TYR A 56 -6.30 8.57 0.92
C TYR A 56 -4.87 8.38 0.39
N TYR A 57 -4.57 8.86 -0.82
CA TYR A 57 -3.24 8.80 -1.45
C TYR A 57 -2.83 10.16 -1.98
N ILE A 58 -1.52 10.38 -2.10
CA ILE A 58 -0.95 11.66 -2.56
C ILE A 58 -0.97 11.71 -4.09
N TRP A 59 -1.98 12.37 -4.65
CA TRP A 59 -2.12 12.63 -6.07
C TRP A 59 -1.56 14.00 -6.44
N ARG A 60 -0.68 14.07 -7.45
CA ARG A 60 -0.15 15.34 -7.99
C ARG A 60 -0.20 15.33 -9.53
N PRO A 61 -0.66 16.43 -10.16
CA PRO A 61 -0.63 16.54 -11.61
C PRO A 61 0.83 16.61 -12.09
N GLY A 62 1.10 16.00 -13.24
CA GLY A 62 2.37 16.19 -13.94
C GLY A 62 2.54 17.63 -14.40
N LYS A 63 3.77 18.02 -14.73
CA LYS A 63 4.06 19.33 -15.33
C LYS A 63 3.51 19.39 -16.77
N PRO A 64 3.20 20.59 -17.31
CA PRO A 64 2.68 20.74 -18.67
C PRO A 64 3.56 20.13 -19.77
N ASP A 65 4.87 20.01 -19.52
CA ASP A 65 5.84 19.38 -20.42
C ASP A 65 5.91 17.85 -20.28
N GLY A 66 4.97 17.25 -19.56
CA GLY A 66 4.88 15.81 -19.34
C GLY A 66 5.89 15.28 -18.30
N LYS A 67 6.66 16.17 -17.65
CA LYS A 67 7.59 15.78 -16.59
C LYS A 67 6.86 15.51 -15.27
N LEU A 68 7.56 14.78 -14.39
CA LEU A 68 7.09 14.52 -13.03
C LEU A 68 6.92 15.82 -12.21
N PRO A 69 6.07 15.81 -11.18
CA PRO A 69 5.84 16.98 -10.33
C PRO A 69 7.12 17.47 -9.63
N ASN A 70 7.99 16.56 -9.22
CA ASN A 70 9.26 16.82 -8.55
C ASN A 70 10.35 15.81 -9.00
N ASN A 71 11.50 15.83 -8.34
CA ASN A 71 12.65 14.96 -8.56
C ASN A 71 12.84 13.92 -7.44
N TRP A 72 11.80 13.60 -6.67
CA TRP A 72 11.89 12.53 -5.68
C TRP A 72 12.09 11.18 -6.37
N ASP A 73 12.91 10.33 -5.75
CA ASP A 73 13.27 9.03 -6.28
C ASP A 73 12.59 7.91 -5.48
N SER A 74 12.40 6.74 -6.10
CA SER A 74 11.98 5.53 -5.41
C SER A 74 13.20 4.82 -4.83
N PHE A 75 13.12 4.42 -3.57
CA PHE A 75 14.18 3.65 -2.92
C PHE A 75 14.41 2.27 -3.58
N PHE A 76 13.37 1.67 -4.18
CA PHE A 76 13.43 0.30 -4.70
C PHE A 76 13.68 0.20 -6.21
N GLU A 77 13.23 1.18 -7.00
CA GLU A 77 13.19 1.05 -8.48
C GLU A 77 14.04 2.09 -9.22
N GLY A 78 14.65 3.06 -8.53
CA GLY A 78 15.10 4.29 -9.19
C GLY A 78 13.90 5.05 -9.80
N LYS A 79 14.16 6.20 -10.47
CA LYS A 79 13.17 7.27 -10.77
C LYS A 79 11.72 6.78 -10.79
N PRO A 80 10.83 7.34 -9.96
CA PRO A 80 9.62 6.67 -9.47
C PRO A 80 8.91 5.91 -10.60
N GLY A 81 9.16 4.61 -10.63
CA GLY A 81 8.74 3.66 -11.67
C GLY A 81 7.24 3.44 -11.71
N LEU A 82 6.51 3.76 -10.64
CA LEU A 82 5.05 3.93 -10.69
C LEU A 82 4.66 5.29 -11.30
N SER A 83 5.12 5.57 -12.52
CA SER A 83 4.42 6.46 -13.43
C SER A 83 3.19 5.72 -13.98
N THR A 84 2.27 5.33 -13.11
CA THR A 84 0.95 4.89 -13.56
C THR A 84 0.17 6.14 -13.90
N ARG A 85 0.28 6.55 -15.17
CA ARG A 85 -0.36 7.74 -15.73
C ARG A 85 -1.86 7.48 -15.78
N PHE A 86 -2.61 7.95 -14.79
CA PHE A 86 -4.06 7.78 -14.74
C PHE A 86 -4.73 9.14 -14.97
N GLY A 87 -5.25 9.35 -16.19
CA GLY A 87 -6.02 10.56 -16.53
C GLY A 87 -5.27 11.89 -16.36
N GLY A 88 -3.95 11.92 -16.57
CA GLY A 88 -3.11 13.11 -16.42
C GLY A 88 -2.56 13.38 -15.01
N ASN A 89 -2.96 12.57 -14.02
CA ASN A 89 -2.42 12.62 -12.67
C ASN A 89 -1.39 11.50 -12.44
N THR A 90 -0.36 11.83 -11.67
CA THR A 90 0.68 10.90 -11.22
C THR A 90 0.50 10.67 -9.73
N ILE A 91 0.61 9.42 -9.28
CA ILE A 91 0.77 9.16 -7.85
C ILE A 91 2.21 9.45 -7.46
N CYS A 92 2.41 10.35 -6.50
CA CYS A 92 3.70 10.49 -5.86
C CYS A 92 3.67 9.57 -4.63
N THR A 93 4.08 8.31 -4.82
CA THR A 93 4.33 7.45 -3.66
C THR A 93 5.60 7.94 -2.98
N CYS A 94 5.47 8.54 -1.80
CA CYS A 94 6.57 8.58 -0.85
C CYS A 94 6.77 7.16 -0.33
N SER A 95 7.60 6.37 -1.00
CA SER A 95 8.40 5.42 -0.25
C SER A 95 9.52 6.23 0.42
N PRO A 96 9.73 6.12 1.75
CA PRO A 96 10.97 6.59 2.35
C PRO A 96 12.20 5.89 1.73
#